data_AF-A0A6I4Q7H6-F1
#
_entry.id   AF-A0A6I4Q7H6-F1
#
_cell.length_a   1.000
_cell.length_b   1.000
_cell.length_c   1.000
_cell.angle_alpha   90.00
_cell.angle_beta   90.00
_cell.angle_gamma   90.00
#
_symmetry.space_group_name_H-M   'P 1'
#
loop_
_entity.id
_entity.type
_entity.pdbx_description
1 polymer ?
#
loop_
_entity_poly.entity_id
_entity_poly.type
_entity_poly.pdbx_seq_one_letter_code
_entity_poly.pdbx_strand_id
1 'polypeptide(L)'
;MNRKLEIEDYVKKELTIEPPKPCDFKVGDIVIYTNNFGVKFECKVIGFSVCELFKYGKFIHLDNEAHTTAYWCPHHPDDLTHK
;
A
#
# COMPACT_ATOMS: atom_id res chain seq x y z
N MET A 1 -9.26 -1.87 20.47
CA MET A 1 -9.79 -1.95 19.09
C MET A 1 -9.03 -3.06 18.38
N ASN A 2 -9.68 -3.89 17.56
CA ASN A 2 -9.03 -5.04 16.92
C ASN A 2 -8.45 -4.59 15.57
N ARG A 3 -7.11 -4.55 15.44
CA ARG A 3 -6.37 -4.08 14.25
C ARG A 3 -6.89 -4.67 12.93
N LYS A 4 -7.25 -5.96 12.96
CA LYS A 4 -7.78 -6.66 11.80
C LYS A 4 -9.10 -6.04 11.32
N LEU A 5 -9.97 -5.61 12.24
CA LEU A 5 -11.25 -4.99 11.91
C LEU A 5 -11.06 -3.57 11.33
N GLU A 6 -10.07 -2.82 11.80
CA GLU A 6 -9.79 -1.47 11.27
C GLU A 6 -9.29 -1.52 9.83
N ILE A 7 -8.35 -2.42 9.53
CA ILE A 7 -7.85 -2.62 8.16
C ILE A 7 -8.98 -3.13 7.26
N GLU A 8 -9.77 -4.10 7.72
CA GLU A 8 -10.90 -4.60 6.94
C GLU A 8 -11.95 -3.52 6.64
N ASP A 9 -12.24 -2.64 7.59
CA ASP A 9 -13.17 -1.53 7.40
C ASP A 9 -12.62 -0.49 6.42
N TYR A 10 -11.33 -0.14 6.54
CA TYR A 10 -10.66 0.77 5.61
C TYR A 10 -10.61 0.21 4.19
N VAL A 11 -10.18 -1.04 4.02
CA VAL A 11 -10.14 -1.71 2.71
C VAL A 11 -11.52 -1.72 2.06
N LYS A 12 -12.59 -2.00 2.82
CA LYS A 12 -13.96 -2.05 2.29
C LYS A 12 -14.51 -0.68 1.89
N LYS A 13 -14.12 0.39 2.59
CA LYS A 13 -14.67 1.73 2.35
C LYS A 13 -13.90 2.49 1.29
N GLU A 14 -12.57 2.37 1.29
CA GLU A 14 -11.69 3.31 0.60
C GLU A 14 -10.87 2.66 -0.53
N LEU A 15 -10.77 1.33 -0.58
CA LEU A 15 -9.86 0.64 -1.50
C LEU A 15 -10.58 -0.26 -2.52
N THR A 16 -9.96 -0.39 -3.69
CA THR A 16 -10.33 -1.32 -4.75
C THR A 16 -9.30 -2.45 -4.86
N ILE A 17 -9.76 -3.60 -5.35
CA ILE A 17 -8.89 -4.76 -5.61
C ILE A 17 -8.11 -4.57 -6.91
N GLU A 18 -8.70 -3.90 -7.89
CA GLU A 18 -8.05 -3.62 -9.17
C GLU A 18 -7.30 -2.29 -9.11
N PRO A 19 -6.06 -2.24 -9.66
CA PRO A 19 -5.30 -1.03 -9.68
C PRO A 19 -5.86 -0.04 -10.72
N PRO A 20 -5.98 1.26 -10.39
CA PRO A 20 -6.49 2.28 -11.31
C PRO A 20 -5.56 2.57 -12.50
N LYS A 21 -4.30 2.09 -12.46
CA LYS A 21 -3.35 2.10 -13.56
C LYS A 21 -2.66 0.74 -13.65
N PRO A 22 -2.25 0.29 -14.85
CA PRO A 22 -1.45 -0.92 -14.98
C PRO A 22 -0.19 -0.86 -14.11
N CYS A 23 0.00 -1.87 -13.27
CA CYS A 23 1.22 -2.12 -12.50
C CYS A 23 1.37 -3.62 -12.25
N ASP A 24 2.55 -4.03 -11.78
CA ASP A 24 2.87 -5.45 -11.56
C ASP A 24 2.40 -5.99 -10.19
N PHE A 25 1.83 -5.12 -9.34
CA PHE A 25 1.41 -5.47 -7.98
C PHE A 25 -0.06 -5.85 -7.90
N LYS A 26 -0.38 -6.77 -6.99
CA LYS A 26 -1.73 -7.25 -6.69
C LYS A 26 -2.00 -7.22 -5.19
N VAL A 27 -3.27 -7.11 -4.82
CA VAL A 27 -3.68 -7.25 -3.41
C VAL A 27 -3.25 -8.63 -2.90
N GLY A 28 -2.55 -8.63 -1.77
CA GLY A 28 -1.99 -9.84 -1.17
C GLY A 28 -0.49 -9.99 -1.33
N ASP A 29 0.13 -9.31 -2.30
CA ASP A 29 1.57 -9.40 -2.55
C ASP A 29 2.39 -8.93 -1.34
N ILE A 30 3.49 -9.64 -1.08
CA ILE A 30 4.50 -9.22 -0.11
C ILE A 30 5.59 -8.46 -0.87
N VAL A 31 5.82 -7.22 -0.46
CA VAL A 31 6.74 -6.29 -1.12
C VAL A 31 7.72 -5.72 -0.12
N ILE A 32 8.90 -5.34 -0.62
CA ILE A 32 9.86 -4.54 0.14
C ILE A 32 9.66 -3.09 -0.27
N TYR A 33 9.19 -2.27 0.66
CA TYR A 33 9.13 -0.83 0.51
C TYR A 33 10.42 -0.20 1.04
N THR A 34 11.09 0.60 0.22
CA THR A 34 12.26 1.38 0.63
C THR A 34 11.88 2.84 0.74
N ASN A 35 12.04 3.44 1.92
CA ASN A 35 11.76 4.88 2.08
C ASN A 35 12.90 5.76 1.56
N ASN A 36 12.68 7.08 1.54
CA ASN A 36 13.68 8.07 1.08
C ASN A 36 14.98 8.10 1.91
N PHE A 37 15.02 7.43 3.06
CA PHE A 37 16.21 7.29 3.91
C PHE A 37 16.93 5.96 3.69
N GLY A 38 16.49 5.14 2.73
CA GLY A 38 17.07 3.82 2.43
C GLY A 38 16.65 2.71 3.39
N VAL A 39 15.71 2.96 4.31
CA VAL A 39 15.21 1.96 5.24
C VAL A 39 14.19 1.06 4.54
N LYS A 40 14.36 -0.25 4.68
CA LYS A 40 13.53 -1.28 4.05
C LYS A 40 12.50 -1.82 5.02
N PHE A 41 11.27 -1.97 4.54
CA PHE A 41 10.14 -2.49 5.28
C PHE A 41 9.50 -3.63 4.48
N GLU A 42 9.24 -4.76 5.13
CA GLU A 42 8.42 -5.82 4.56
C GLU A 42 6.94 -5.48 4.79
N CYS A 43 6.19 -5.37 3.69
CA CYS A 43 4.81 -4.92 3.70
C CYS A 43 3.94 -5.82 2.83
N LYS A 44 2.63 -5.78 3.07
CA LYS A 44 1.62 -6.46 2.25
C LYS A 44 0.75 -5.44 1.51
N VAL A 45 0.50 -5.67 0.23
CA VAL A 45 -0.47 -4.87 -0.54
C VAL A 45 -1.88 -5.18 -0.06
N ILE A 46 -2.62 -4.17 0.40
CA ILE A 46 -3.98 -4.33 0.93
C ILE A 46 -5.07 -3.76 0.01
N GLY A 47 -4.71 -2.96 -0.98
CA GLY A 47 -5.66 -2.41 -1.93
C GLY A 47 -5.09 -1.21 -2.69
N PHE A 48 -5.91 -0.68 -3.58
CA PHE A 48 -5.59 0.48 -4.41
C PHE A 48 -6.63 1.57 -4.23
N SER A 49 -6.28 2.84 -4.47
CA SER A 49 -7.30 3.90 -4.50
C SER A 49 -6.96 5.05 -5.44
N VAL A 50 -8.02 5.77 -5.84
CA VAL A 50 -7.93 7.04 -6.56
C VAL A 50 -8.14 8.18 -5.56
N CYS A 51 -7.16 8.40 -4.69
CA CYS A 51 -7.18 9.51 -3.73
C CYS A 51 -6.54 10.78 -4.32
N GLU A 52 -6.54 11.90 -3.59
CA GLU A 52 -5.90 13.14 -4.06
C GLU A 52 -4.41 12.98 -4.39
N LEU A 53 -3.75 11.98 -3.80
CA LEU A 53 -2.33 11.67 -4.06
C LEU A 53 -2.13 10.88 -5.35
N PHE A 54 -3.21 10.39 -5.99
CA PHE A 54 -3.18 9.70 -7.27
C PHE A 54 -2.54 10.54 -8.38
N LYS A 55 -2.74 11.87 -8.35
CA LYS A 55 -2.11 12.81 -9.30
C LYS A 55 -0.58 12.78 -9.23
N TYR A 56 -0.01 12.28 -8.13
CA TYR A 56 1.42 12.10 -7.93
C TYR A 56 1.86 10.64 -8.12
N GLY A 57 1.02 9.78 -8.71
CA GLY A 57 1.34 8.37 -8.96
C GLY A 57 1.17 7.46 -7.74
N LYS A 58 0.61 7.99 -6.64
CA LYS A 58 0.45 7.25 -5.38
C LYS A 58 -0.92 6.60 -5.31
N PHE A 59 -0.99 5.28 -5.46
CA PHE A 59 -2.25 4.55 -5.48
C PHE A 59 -2.21 3.17 -4.82
N ILE A 60 -1.04 2.71 -4.37
CA ILE A 60 -0.86 1.40 -3.73
C ILE A 60 -0.87 1.63 -2.22
N HIS A 61 -1.67 0.84 -1.50
CA HIS A 61 -1.76 0.90 -0.04
C HIS A 61 -1.13 -0.36 0.55
N LEU A 62 -0.27 -0.14 1.55
CA LEU A 62 0.53 -1.17 2.18
C LEU A 62 0.18 -1.28 3.67
N ASP A 63 0.07 -2.49 4.17
CA ASP A 63 0.04 -2.81 5.59
C ASP A 63 1.41 -3.36 6.02
N ASN A 64 1.90 -2.90 7.17
CA ASN A 64 3.09 -3.42 7.82
C ASN A 64 2.70 -3.82 9.25
N GLU A 65 3.00 -5.08 9.61
CA GLU A 65 2.69 -5.59 10.95
C GLU A 65 3.33 -4.83 12.09
N ALA A 66 4.45 -4.14 11.84
CA ALA A 66 5.18 -3.36 12.83
C ALA A 66 4.74 -1.89 12.94
N HIS A 67 4.02 -1.34 11.96
CA HIS A 67 3.68 0.10 11.91
C HIS A 67 2.22 0.30 11.51
N THR A 68 1.37 0.60 12.50
CA THR A 68 -0.09 0.37 12.45
C THR A 68 -0.95 1.57 12.03
N THR A 69 -0.39 2.66 11.50
CA THR A 69 -1.20 3.87 11.19
C THR A 69 -0.77 4.63 9.94
N ALA A 70 0.23 4.13 9.22
CA ALA A 70 0.69 4.76 7.99
C ALA A 70 0.18 3.93 6.82
N TYR A 71 -0.82 4.43 6.09
CA TYR A 71 -1.14 3.91 4.78
C TYR A 71 -0.06 4.43 3.83
N TRP A 72 1.02 3.66 3.71
CA TRP A 72 2.20 4.09 2.96
C TRP A 72 1.83 4.14 1.48
N CYS A 73 1.91 5.34 0.92
CA CYS A 73 1.68 5.58 -0.48
C CYS A 73 3.04 5.91 -1.11
N PRO A 74 3.77 4.89 -1.63
CA PRO A 74 5.08 5.08 -2.26
C PRO A 74 4.99 6.16 -3.34
N HIS A 75 6.05 6.96 -3.48
CA HIS A 75 6.06 8.08 -4.41
C HIS A 75 6.10 7.59 -5.87
N HIS A 76 6.77 6.47 -6.11
CA HIS A 76 6.85 5.83 -7.41
C HIS A 76 6.69 4.30 -7.27
N PRO A 77 6.13 3.61 -8.29
CA PRO A 77 6.11 2.14 -8.33
C PRO A 77 7.49 1.51 -8.14
N ASP A 78 8.55 2.19 -8.58
CA ASP A 78 9.95 1.77 -8.46
C ASP A 78 10.47 1.74 -7.00
N ASP A 79 9.75 2.37 -6.05
CA ASP A 79 10.06 2.31 -4.61
C ASP A 79 9.72 0.94 -4.00
N LEU A 80 9.03 0.09 -4.77
CA LEU A 80 8.61 -1.25 -4.40
C LEU A 80 9.36 -2.29 -5.22
N THR A 81 9.88 -3.29 -4.53
CA THR A 81 10.40 -4.51 -5.17
C THR A 81 9.63 -5.71 -4.67
N HIS A 82 9.28 -6.63 -5.58
CA HIS A 82 8.79 -7.95 -5.18
C HIS A 82 9.84 -8.65 -4.30
N LYS A 83 9.37 -9.37 -3.29
CA LYS A 83 10.20 -10.27 -2.50
C LYS A 83 10.47 -11.57 -3.24
#